data_AF-A0A381W287-F1
#
_entry.id   AF-A0A381W287-F1
#
_cell.length_a   1.000
_cell.length_b   1.000
_cell.length_c   1.000
_cell.angle_alpha   90.00
_cell.angle_beta   90.00
_cell.angle_gamma   90.00
#
_symmetry.space_group_name_H-M   'P 1'
#
loop_
_entity.id
_entity.type
_entity.pdbx_description
1 polymer ?
#
loop_
_entity_poly.entity_id
_entity_poly.type
_entity_poly.pdbx_seq_one_letter_code
_entity_poly.pdbx_strand_id
1 'polypeptide(L)'
;MELYLPIAEVSISVFEIFLLSTVVGILSGLFGVGGGFLMTPFLIFLGIPPTYAVANEANNILATSVSGSTTHWLKNTLDYKMGGMIVIGGIGGTILGILTFTYFKEIGKINIVISLAYMYILAIIGTAMLVQGIGEIDRARKKIVLKKKL
;
A
#
# COMPACT_ATOMS: atom_id res chain seq x y z
N MET A 1 -1.58 -25.64 -8.40
CA MET A 1 -0.37 -26.10 -7.69
C MET A 1 -0.33 -25.31 -6.40
N GLU A 2 -0.53 -25.99 -5.27
CA GLU A 2 -0.46 -25.35 -3.96
C GLU A 2 0.98 -25.28 -3.50
N LEU A 3 1.38 -24.12 -3.01
CA LEU A 3 2.69 -23.86 -2.45
C LEU A 3 2.51 -23.72 -0.94
N TYR A 4 3.14 -24.61 -0.18
CA TYR A 4 3.22 -24.50 1.27
C TYR A 4 4.27 -23.46 1.64
N LEU A 5 3.88 -22.44 2.41
CA LEU A 5 4.78 -21.42 2.93
C LEU A 5 5.22 -21.82 4.36
N PRO A 6 6.40 -22.43 4.55
CA PRO A 6 6.81 -22.99 5.83
C PRO A 6 7.03 -21.95 6.94
N ILE A 7 7.21 -20.68 6.57
CA ILE A 7 7.41 -19.57 7.51
C ILE A 7 6.07 -18.99 7.97
N ALA A 8 5.05 -19.03 7.11
CA ALA A 8 3.71 -18.53 7.42
C ALA A 8 2.76 -19.64 7.90
N GLU A 9 3.14 -20.91 7.71
CA GLU A 9 2.32 -22.10 7.98
C GLU A 9 0.98 -22.12 7.20
N VAL A 10 0.98 -21.53 5.99
CA VAL A 10 -0.20 -21.46 5.11
C VAL A 10 0.10 -22.11 3.76
N SER A 11 -0.84 -22.91 3.25
CA SER A 11 -0.84 -23.37 1.86
C SER A 11 -1.63 -22.39 1.00
N ILE A 12 -0.99 -21.86 -0.04
CA ILE A 12 -1.64 -20.92 -0.97
C ILE A 12 -1.41 -21.38 -2.40
N SER A 13 -2.43 -21.25 -3.24
CA SER A 13 -2.29 -21.52 -4.68
C SER A 13 -1.40 -20.47 -5.34
N VAL A 14 -0.39 -20.91 -6.08
CA VAL A 14 0.48 -20.01 -6.86
C VAL A 14 -0.33 -19.16 -7.85
N PHE A 15 -1.39 -19.74 -8.40
CA PHE A 15 -2.29 -19.05 -9.32
C PHE A 15 -3.03 -17.88 -8.65
N GLU A 16 -3.49 -18.06 -7.41
CA GLU A 16 -4.18 -17.01 -6.64
C GLU A 16 -3.24 -15.86 -6.32
N ILE A 17 -2.02 -16.16 -5.85
CA ILE A 17 -1.01 -15.12 -5.56
C ILE A 17 -0.68 -14.35 -6.84
N PHE A 18 -0.48 -15.03 -7.96
CA PHE A 18 -0.14 -14.39 -9.22
C PHE A 18 -1.26 -13.49 -9.73
N LEU A 19 -2.51 -13.98 -9.73
CA LEU A 19 -3.68 -13.21 -10.16
C LEU A 19 -3.89 -11.99 -9.25
N LEU A 20 -3.83 -12.20 -7.93
CA LEU A 20 -3.98 -11.14 -6.94
C LEU A 20 -2.89 -10.08 -7.12
N SER A 21 -1.63 -10.48 -7.21
CA SER A 21 -0.50 -9.56 -7.38
C SER A 21 -0.61 -8.76 -8.68
N THR A 22 -1.12 -9.38 -9.75
CA THR A 22 -1.34 -8.70 -11.03
C THR A 22 -2.44 -7.64 -10.92
N VAL A 23 -3.59 -7.99 -10.34
CA VAL A 23 -4.71 -7.06 -10.16
C VAL A 23 -4.30 -5.91 -9.24
N VAL A 24 -3.68 -6.23 -8.09
CA VAL A 24 -3.21 -5.22 -7.14
C VAL A 24 -2.13 -4.34 -7.76
N GLY A 25 -1.21 -4.90 -8.55
CA GLY A 25 -0.18 -4.15 -9.27
C GLY A 25 -0.78 -3.15 -10.27
N ILE A 26 -1.79 -3.56 -11.05
CA ILE A 26 -2.50 -2.67 -11.98
C ILE A 26 -3.21 -1.55 -11.22
N LEU A 27 -3.99 -1.90 -10.19
CA LEU A 27 -4.71 -0.90 -9.38
C LEU A 27 -3.73 0.07 -8.71
N SER A 28 -2.66 -0.45 -8.12
CA SER A 28 -1.59 0.33 -7.52
C SER A 28 -0.99 1.34 -8.51
N GLY A 29 -0.67 0.89 -9.73
CA GLY A 29 -0.14 1.74 -10.79
C GLY A 29 -1.12 2.82 -11.23
N LEU A 30 -2.41 2.51 -11.32
CA LEU A 30 -3.46 3.48 -11.67
C LEU A 30 -3.64 4.55 -10.60
N PHE A 31 -3.63 4.15 -9.32
CA PHE A 31 -3.81 5.07 -8.20
C PHE A 31 -2.51 5.78 -7.79
N GLY A 32 -1.34 5.31 -8.24
CA GLY A 32 -0.04 5.89 -7.91
C GLY A 32 0.37 5.75 -6.44
N VAL A 33 -0.24 4.84 -5.67
CA VAL A 33 -0.08 4.73 -4.21
C VAL A 33 0.97 3.70 -3.77
N GLY A 34 1.70 3.07 -4.70
CA GLY A 34 2.79 2.15 -4.37
C GLY A 34 2.37 0.77 -3.81
N GLY A 35 1.08 0.42 -3.90
CA GLY A 35 0.58 -0.97 -3.81
C GLY A 35 0.43 -1.55 -2.41
N GLY A 36 1.21 -1.07 -1.46
CA GLY A 36 1.28 -1.68 -0.13
C GLY A 36 0.07 -1.50 0.76
N PHE A 37 -0.79 -0.51 0.49
CA PHE A 37 -2.04 -0.40 1.21
C PHE A 37 -3.05 -1.49 0.81
N LEU A 38 -2.96 -2.04 -0.41
CA LEU A 38 -3.88 -3.08 -0.91
C LEU A 38 -3.31 -4.49 -0.75
N MET A 39 -2.03 -4.71 -1.04
CA MET A 39 -1.48 -6.05 -1.06
C MET A 39 -1.46 -6.70 0.34
N THR A 40 -1.01 -5.96 1.36
CA THR A 40 -0.96 -6.47 2.73
C THR A 40 -2.31 -6.98 3.27
N PRO A 41 -3.43 -6.23 3.20
CA PRO A 41 -4.70 -6.76 3.70
C PRO A 41 -5.22 -7.95 2.89
N PHE A 42 -4.99 -8.01 1.58
CA PHE A 42 -5.35 -9.20 0.81
C PHE A 42 -4.54 -10.44 1.25
N LEU A 43 -3.25 -10.28 1.53
CA LEU A 43 -2.43 -11.37 2.09
C LEU A 43 -2.96 -11.82 3.47
N ILE A 44 -3.37 -10.87 4.32
CA ILE A 44 -4.01 -11.18 5.61
C ILE A 44 -5.32 -11.94 5.41
N PHE A 45 -6.15 -11.56 4.43
CA PHE A 45 -7.39 -12.27 4.10
C PHE A 45 -7.15 -13.68 3.56
N LEU A 46 -6.02 -13.91 2.89
CA LEU A 46 -5.58 -15.25 2.47
C LEU A 46 -5.02 -16.09 3.64
N GLY A 47 -5.08 -15.59 4.87
CA GLY A 47 -4.66 -16.31 6.07
C GLY A 47 -3.19 -16.11 6.44
N ILE A 48 -2.42 -15.30 5.69
CA ILE A 48 -1.03 -15.00 6.05
C ILE A 48 -1.01 -14.15 7.33
N PRO A 49 -0.23 -14.52 8.36
CA PRO A 49 -0.18 -13.75 9.58
C PRO A 49 0.29 -12.29 9.31
N PRO A 50 -0.35 -11.29 9.93
CA PRO A 50 -0.09 -9.87 9.66
C PRO A 50 1.38 -9.47 9.78
N THR A 51 2.12 -10.05 10.73
CA THR A 51 3.56 -9.80 10.89
C THR A 51 4.38 -10.12 9.65
N TYR A 52 4.04 -11.19 8.93
CA TYR A 52 4.74 -11.61 7.71
C TYR A 52 4.23 -10.84 6.49
N ALA A 53 2.92 -10.60 6.41
CA ALA A 53 2.32 -9.84 5.32
C ALA A 53 2.90 -8.42 5.22
N VAL A 54 3.06 -7.72 6.36
CA VAL A 54 3.65 -6.38 6.40
C VAL A 54 5.13 -6.39 6.04
N ALA A 55 5.89 -7.36 6.56
CA ALA A 55 7.33 -7.45 6.29
C ALA A 55 7.62 -7.68 4.80
N ASN A 56 6.81 -8.51 4.13
CA ASN A 56 6.94 -8.74 2.69
C ASN A 56 6.69 -7.47 1.86
N GLU A 57 5.81 -6.59 2.32
CA GLU A 57 5.41 -5.40 1.58
C GLU A 57 6.54 -4.38 1.41
N ALA A 58 7.50 -4.35 2.33
CA ALA A 58 8.68 -3.49 2.20
C ALA A 58 9.42 -3.73 0.88
N ASN A 59 9.51 -4.98 0.42
CA ASN A 59 10.16 -5.33 -0.85
C ASN A 59 9.39 -4.79 -2.06
N ASN A 60 8.06 -4.79 -2.00
CA ASN A 60 7.19 -4.29 -3.06
C ASN A 60 7.27 -2.75 -3.16
N ILE A 61 7.26 -2.07 -2.00
CA ILE A 61 7.47 -0.62 -1.92
C ILE A 61 8.85 -0.24 -2.44
N LEU A 62 9.89 -1.02 -2.15
CA LEU A 62 11.22 -0.79 -2.72
C LEU A 62 11.20 -0.90 -4.25
N ALA A 63 10.62 -1.96 -4.80
CA ALA A 63 10.54 -2.15 -6.25
C ALA A 63 9.79 -1.00 -6.95
N THR A 64 8.63 -0.60 -6.41
CA THR A 64 7.83 0.50 -6.97
C THR A 64 8.53 1.86 -6.81
N SER A 65 9.19 2.12 -5.67
CA SER A 65 9.95 3.36 -5.44
C SER A 65 11.16 3.49 -6.36
N VAL A 66 11.89 2.39 -6.58
CA VAL A 66 13.03 2.36 -7.51
C VAL A 66 12.55 2.60 -8.94
N SER A 67 11.46 1.94 -9.37
CA SER A 67 10.87 2.15 -10.69
C SER A 67 10.41 3.60 -10.91
N GLY A 68 9.69 4.16 -9.92
CA GLY A 68 9.19 5.53 -9.97
C GLY A 68 10.32 6.56 -9.99
N SER A 69 11.29 6.44 -9.08
CA SER A 69 12.45 7.34 -9.02
C SER A 69 13.31 7.27 -10.28
N THR A 70 13.53 6.08 -10.83
CA THR A 70 14.26 5.90 -12.11
C THR A 70 13.53 6.61 -13.25
N THR A 71 12.21 6.51 -13.32
CA THR A 71 11.41 7.20 -14.35
C THR A 71 11.53 8.72 -14.24
N HIS A 72 11.46 9.27 -13.04
CA HIS A 72 11.62 10.71 -12.81
C HIS A 72 13.04 11.21 -13.05
N TRP A 73 14.03 10.37 -12.73
CA TRP A 73 15.44 10.61 -13.01
C TRP A 73 15.70 10.70 -14.52
N LEU A 74 15.23 9.72 -15.31
CA LEU A 74 15.36 9.72 -16.78
C LEU A 74 14.68 10.94 -17.44
N LYS A 75 13.62 11.47 -16.81
CA LYS A 75 12.92 12.67 -17.26
C LYS A 75 13.55 13.99 -16.78
N ASN A 76 14.66 13.95 -16.02
CA ASN A 76 15.28 15.11 -15.37
C ASN A 76 14.29 15.92 -14.50
N THR A 77 13.31 15.25 -13.90
CA THR A 77 12.28 15.86 -13.03
C THR A 77 12.44 15.48 -11.56
N LEU A 78 13.56 14.84 -11.21
CA LEU A 78 13.81 14.34 -9.87
C LEU A 78 14.23 15.49 -8.94
N ASP A 79 13.47 15.71 -7.87
CA ASP A 79 13.81 16.66 -6.80
C ASP A 79 14.63 15.94 -5.71
N TYR A 80 15.95 16.12 -5.77
CA TYR A 80 16.87 15.51 -4.82
C TYR A 80 16.72 16.06 -3.39
N LYS A 81 16.27 17.31 -3.23
CA LYS A 81 16.08 17.92 -1.91
C LYS A 81 14.88 17.30 -1.22
N MET A 82 13.77 17.15 -1.94
CA MET A 82 12.59 16.43 -1.45
C MET A 82 12.91 14.95 -1.20
N GLY A 83 13.66 14.30 -2.10
CA GLY A 83 14.12 12.92 -1.91
C GLY A 83 14.89 12.72 -0.61
N GLY A 84 15.85 13.62 -0.32
CA GLY A 84 16.61 13.58 0.93
C GLY A 84 15.74 13.75 2.18
N MET A 85 14.76 14.65 2.16
CA MET A 85 13.81 14.82 3.28
C MET A 85 12.96 13.57 3.51
N ILE A 86 12.49 12.92 2.44
CA ILE A 86 11.72 11.68 2.53
C ILE A 86 12.58 10.56 3.13
N VAL A 87 13.85 10.44 2.74
CA VAL A 87 14.77 9.43 3.30
C VAL A 87 14.99 9.64 4.79
N ILE A 88 15.28 10.88 5.22
CA ILE A 88 15.51 11.19 6.64
C ILE A 88 14.25 10.90 7.46
N GLY A 89 13.08 11.37 6.99
CA GLY A 89 11.81 11.09 7.64
C GLY A 89 11.48 9.60 7.68
N GLY A 90 11.76 8.88 6.59
CA GLY A 90 11.57 7.44 6.47
C GLY A 90 12.44 6.64 7.43
N ILE A 91 13.71 7.00 7.60
CA ILE A 91 14.61 6.38 8.58
C ILE A 91 14.07 6.60 10.00
N GLY A 92 13.75 7.84 10.35
CA GLY A 92 13.20 8.17 11.68
C GLY A 92 11.89 7.42 11.97
N GLY A 93 10.97 7.41 11.01
CA GLY A 93 9.70 6.69 11.10
C GLY A 93 9.89 5.17 11.21
N THR A 94 10.85 4.61 10.47
CA THR A 94 11.17 3.17 10.53
C THR A 94 11.72 2.77 11.89
N ILE A 95 12.62 3.57 12.47
CA ILE A 95 13.16 3.32 13.82
C ILE A 95 12.03 3.34 14.85
N LEU A 96 11.19 4.37 14.84
CA LEU A 96 10.02 4.44 15.75
C LEU A 96 9.06 3.26 15.53
N GLY A 97 8.85 2.86 14.28
CA GLY A 97 8.05 1.70 13.91
C GLY A 97 8.62 0.40 14.48
N ILE A 98 9.93 0.17 14.36
CA ILE A 98 10.61 -1.03 14.90
C ILE A 98 10.52 -1.07 16.42
N LEU A 99 10.72 0.06 17.11
CA LEU A 99 10.60 0.15 18.57
C LEU A 99 9.18 -0.21 19.02
N THR A 100 8.17 0.38 18.38
CA THR A 100 6.76 0.13 18.67
C THR A 100 6.37 -1.32 18.35
N PHE A 101 6.86 -1.85 17.22
CA PHE A 101 6.65 -3.23 16.81
C PHE A 101 7.22 -4.21 17.83
N THR A 102 8.45 -3.97 18.30
CA THR A 102 9.12 -4.84 19.28
C THR A 102 8.36 -4.85 20.61
N TYR A 103 7.93 -3.68 21.07
CA TYR A 103 7.09 -3.56 22.27
C TYR A 103 5.80 -4.39 22.18
N PHE A 104 5.04 -4.28 21.07
CA PHE A 104 3.81 -5.06 20.90
C PHE A 104 4.05 -6.54 20.62
N LYS A 105 5.22 -6.88 20.07
CA LYS A 105 5.65 -8.28 19.88
C LYS A 105 5.92 -8.96 21.22
N GLU A 106 6.58 -8.29 22.16
CA GLU A 106 6.85 -8.81 23.51
C GLU A 106 5.55 -9.09 24.29
N ILE A 107 4.52 -8.25 24.10
CA ILE A 107 3.20 -8.41 24.72
C ILE A 107 2.36 -9.52 24.04
N GLY A 108 2.84 -10.09 22.92
CA GLY A 108 2.15 -11.14 22.18
C GLY A 108 0.92 -10.67 21.39
N LYS A 109 0.71 -9.35 21.27
CA LYS A 109 -0.49 -8.76 20.62
C LYS A 109 -0.22 -8.16 19.24
N ILE A 110 0.98 -8.34 18.69
CA ILE A 110 1.42 -7.69 17.46
C ILE A 110 0.48 -7.94 16.26
N ASN A 111 0.01 -9.17 16.06
CA ASN A 111 -0.89 -9.50 14.95
C ASN A 111 -2.22 -8.72 15.03
N ILE A 112 -2.78 -8.58 16.23
CA ILE A 112 -4.02 -7.84 16.47
C ILE A 112 -3.78 -6.35 16.21
N VAL A 113 -2.68 -5.80 16.74
CA VAL A 113 -2.34 -4.38 16.57
C VAL A 113 -2.16 -4.04 15.09
N ILE A 114 -1.42 -4.85 14.34
CA ILE A 114 -1.23 -4.65 12.90
C ILE A 114 -2.56 -4.74 12.16
N SER A 115 -3.37 -5.76 12.45
CA SER A 115 -4.67 -5.94 11.77
C SER A 115 -5.61 -4.76 12.01
N LEU A 116 -5.69 -4.27 13.24
CA LEU A 116 -6.49 -3.10 13.57
C LEU A 116 -5.93 -1.82 12.92
N ALA A 117 -4.62 -1.61 12.96
CA ALA A 117 -3.98 -0.46 12.31
C ALA A 117 -4.29 -0.45 10.80
N TYR A 118 -4.16 -1.59 10.12
CA TYR A 118 -4.52 -1.71 8.70
C TYR A 118 -6.01 -1.49 8.46
N MET A 119 -6.89 -2.02 9.31
CA MET A 119 -8.33 -1.78 9.21
C MET A 119 -8.65 -0.28 9.28
N TYR A 120 -8.07 0.45 10.23
CA TYR A 120 -8.26 1.90 10.35
C TYR A 120 -7.67 2.66 9.15
N ILE A 121 -6.47 2.31 8.71
CA ILE A 121 -5.84 2.94 7.53
C ILE A 121 -6.71 2.75 6.30
N LEU A 122 -7.19 1.53 6.05
CA LEU A 122 -8.05 1.21 4.90
C LEU A 122 -9.40 1.91 4.98
N ALA A 123 -10.01 1.98 6.17
CA ALA A 123 -11.26 2.70 6.35
C ALA A 123 -11.09 4.19 6.03
N ILE A 124 -10.00 4.81 6.51
CA ILE A 124 -9.69 6.23 6.25
C ILE A 124 -9.41 6.45 4.77
N ILE A 125 -8.50 5.69 4.17
CA ILE A 125 -8.13 5.83 2.75
C ILE A 125 -9.33 5.56 1.85
N GLY A 126 -10.06 4.48 2.09
CA GLY A 126 -11.25 4.11 1.31
C GLY A 126 -12.34 5.18 1.39
N THR A 127 -12.60 5.74 2.58
CA THR A 127 -13.56 6.83 2.75
C THR A 127 -13.08 8.10 2.06
N ALA A 128 -11.80 8.48 2.21
CA ALA A 128 -11.23 9.65 1.56
C ALA A 128 -11.31 9.54 0.02
N MET A 129 -10.97 8.37 -0.53
CA MET A 129 -11.08 8.09 -1.96
C MET A 129 -12.53 8.15 -2.46
N LEU A 130 -13.49 7.63 -1.68
CA LEU A 130 -14.92 7.69 -2.03
C LEU A 130 -15.42 9.14 -2.06
N VAL A 131 -15.05 9.95 -1.07
CA VAL A 131 -15.42 11.37 -1.02
C VAL A 131 -14.82 12.14 -2.20
N GLN A 132 -13.54 11.90 -2.51
CA GLN A 132 -12.88 12.52 -3.66
C GLN A 132 -13.52 12.10 -4.99
N GLY A 133 -13.81 10.80 -5.16
CA GLY A 133 -14.45 10.26 -6.36
C GLY A 133 -15.84 10.87 -6.61
N ILE A 134 -16.70 10.92 -5.59
CA ILE A 134 -18.03 11.53 -5.71
C ILE A 134 -17.91 13.04 -6.00
N GLY A 135 -16.99 13.73 -5.32
CA GLY A 135 -16.73 15.16 -5.52
C GLY A 135 -16.32 15.49 -6.96
N GLU A 136 -15.45 14.69 -7.57
CA GLU A 136 -15.03 14.87 -8.96
C GLU A 136 -16.16 14.56 -9.96
N ILE A 137 -17.02 13.57 -9.68
CA ILE A 137 -18.21 13.30 -10.49
C ILE A 137 -19.18 14.49 -10.46
N ASP A 138 -19.42 15.12 -9.31
CA ASP A 138 -20.31 16.28 -9.20
C ASP A 138 -19.72 17.51 -9.94
N ARG A 139 -18.41 17.75 -9.81
CA ARG A 139 -17.73 18.82 -10.56
C ARG A 139 -17.78 18.60 -12.07
N ALA A 140 -17.58 17.36 -12.52
CA ALA A 140 -17.68 17.00 -13.93
C ALA A 140 -19.11 17.23 -14.46
N ARG A 141 -20.12 16.83 -13.71
CA ARG A 141 -21.54 17.04 -14.06
C ARG A 141 -21.89 18.53 -14.17
N LYS A 142 -21.43 19.37 -13.23
CA LYS A 142 -21.64 20.82 -13.27
C LYS A 142 -20.97 21.49 -14.47
N LYS A 143 -19.76 21.08 -14.86
CA LYS A 143 -19.07 21.59 -16.07
C LYS A 143 -19.83 21.24 -17.35
N ILE A 144 -20.42 20.05 -17.44
CA ILE A 144 -21.25 19.64 -18.60
C ILE A 144 -22.52 20.49 -18.71
N VAL A 145 -23.20 20.76 -17.58
CA VAL A 145 -24.42 21.59 -17.57
C VAL A 145 -24.13 23.04 -17.97
N LEU A 146 -23.02 23.62 -17.50
CA LEU A 146 -22.57 24.96 -17.89
C LEU A 146 -22.24 25.06 -19.39
N LYS A 147 -21.55 24.05 -19.94
CA LYS A 147 -21.21 24.01 -21.37
C LYS A 147 -22.43 23.81 -22.29
N LYS A 148 -23.54 23.27 -21.77
CA LYS A 148 -24.80 23.08 -22.51
C LYS A 148 -25.73 24.31 -22.46
N LYS A 149 -25.42 25.28 -21.59
CA LYS A 149 -26.15 26.56 -21.47
C LYS A 149 -25.53 27.71 -22.28
N LEU A 150 -24.30 27.52 -22.78
CA LEU A 150 -23.62 28.38 -23.75
C LEU A 150 -23.88 27.85 -25.16
#